data_AF-A0A1V5YAL6-F1
#
_entry.id   AF-A0A1V5YAL6-F1
#
_cell.length_a   1.000
_cell.length_b   1.000
_cell.length_c   1.000
_cell.angle_alpha   90.00
_cell.angle_beta   90.00
_cell.angle_gamma   90.00
#
_symmetry.space_group_name_H-M   'P 1'
#
loop_
_entity.id
_entity.type
_entity.pdbx_description
1 polymer ?
#
loop_
_entity_poly.entity_id
_entity_poly.type
_entity_poly.pdbx_seq_one_letter_code
_entity_poly.pdbx_strand_id
1 'polypeptide(L)'
;MQEELKSILDQSSTEDALGFYRAFSQAGARVVDVESYSLSERNWEQKLQESGKSLMDLMRLSADHDLIAREWSTYYHRCFALSDRMAKEIMEMGLNEGVVRSYLEALAEVPDSLVQAKFGIRAALEVSRRAGLALQDPTLEEASRLDKDLLEKDINPGSTADLIAASLFIALLRGLRF
;
A
#
# COMPACT_ATOMS: atom_id res chain seq x y z
N MET A 1 13.77 -6.51 -13.99
CA MET A 1 12.59 -6.50 -13.10
C MET A 1 11.94 -5.11 -12.98
N GLN A 2 12.51 -4.13 -12.27
CA GLN A 2 11.83 -2.83 -12.10
C GLN A 2 11.67 -2.05 -13.43
N GLU A 3 12.67 -2.08 -14.31
CA GLU A 3 12.54 -1.47 -15.65
C GLU A 3 11.48 -2.15 -16.52
N GLU A 4 11.36 -3.47 -16.44
CA GLU A 4 10.32 -4.24 -17.16
C GLU A 4 8.93 -3.90 -16.60
N LEU A 5 8.80 -3.84 -15.27
CA LEU A 5 7.57 -3.38 -14.61
C LEU A 5 7.21 -1.98 -15.10
N LYS A 6 8.16 -1.03 -15.08
CA LYS A 6 7.96 0.32 -15.59
C LYS A 6 7.44 0.31 -17.04
N SER A 7 8.07 -0.47 -17.92
CA SER A 7 7.65 -0.59 -19.31
C SER A 7 6.20 -1.09 -19.44
N ILE A 8 5.77 -2.01 -18.59
CA ILE A 8 4.40 -2.53 -18.59
C ILE A 8 3.42 -1.49 -18.05
N LEU A 9 3.73 -0.84 -16.92
CA LEU A 9 2.84 0.16 -16.31
C LEU A 9 2.63 1.38 -17.21
N ASP A 10 3.68 1.83 -17.91
CA ASP A 10 3.60 2.94 -18.86
C ASP A 10 2.77 2.61 -20.12
N GLN A 11 2.49 1.32 -20.37
CA GLN A 11 1.62 0.87 -21.46
C GLN A 11 0.16 0.65 -21.02
N SER A 12 -0.16 0.94 -19.75
CA SER A 12 -1.55 0.82 -19.29
C SER A 12 -2.48 1.72 -20.12
N SER A 13 -3.71 1.25 -20.28
CA SER A 13 -4.69 1.83 -21.17
C SER A 13 -5.93 2.31 -20.41
N THR A 14 -6.83 3.00 -21.13
CA THR A 14 -8.16 3.33 -20.63
C THR A 14 -8.97 2.08 -20.31
N GLU A 15 -8.79 0.98 -21.05
CA GLU A 15 -9.50 -0.27 -20.76
C GLU A 15 -9.03 -0.90 -19.44
N ASP A 16 -7.73 -0.83 -19.13
CA ASP A 16 -7.21 -1.26 -17.83
C ASP A 16 -7.80 -0.41 -16.69
N ALA A 17 -7.96 0.90 -16.92
CA ALA A 17 -8.60 1.80 -15.98
C ALA A 17 -10.08 1.46 -15.75
N LEU A 18 -10.83 1.21 -16.83
CA LEU A 18 -12.22 0.77 -16.78
C LEU A 18 -12.34 -0.57 -16.04
N GLY A 19 -11.48 -1.54 -16.33
CA GLY A 19 -11.41 -2.83 -15.65
C GLY A 19 -11.14 -2.68 -14.15
N PHE A 20 -10.18 -1.84 -13.78
CA PHE A 20 -9.87 -1.51 -12.39
C PHE A 20 -11.08 -0.90 -11.66
N TYR A 21 -11.75 0.08 -12.27
CA TYR A 21 -12.93 0.72 -11.68
C TYR A 21 -14.09 -0.26 -11.50
N ARG A 22 -14.35 -1.13 -12.49
CA ARG A 22 -15.36 -2.19 -12.39
C ARG A 22 -15.05 -3.14 -11.23
N ALA A 23 -13.79 -3.57 -11.10
CA ALA A 23 -13.36 -4.45 -10.02
C ALA A 23 -13.53 -3.78 -8.63
N PHE A 24 -13.14 -2.51 -8.49
CA PHE A 24 -13.30 -1.74 -7.25
C PHE A 24 -14.77 -1.57 -6.88
N SER A 25 -15.62 -1.23 -7.86
CA SER A 25 -17.06 -1.12 -7.66
C SER A 25 -17.68 -2.45 -7.22
N GLN A 26 -17.25 -3.57 -7.80
CA GLN A 26 -17.75 -4.90 -7.42
C GLN A 26 -17.26 -5.34 -6.04
N ALA A 27 -16.01 -5.02 -5.70
CA ALA A 27 -15.42 -5.34 -4.40
C ALA A 27 -15.99 -4.48 -3.25
N GLY A 28 -16.71 -3.39 -3.55
CA GLY A 28 -17.14 -2.42 -2.55
C GLY A 28 -15.95 -1.74 -1.86
N ALA A 29 -14.86 -1.56 -2.61
CA ALA A 29 -13.63 -0.99 -2.08
C ALA A 29 -13.86 0.44 -1.57
N ARG A 30 -13.32 0.74 -0.39
CA ARG A 30 -13.34 2.10 0.16
C ARG A 30 -12.13 2.86 -0.37
N VAL A 31 -12.38 4.00 -0.99
CA VAL A 31 -11.34 4.91 -1.48
C VAL A 31 -11.54 6.27 -0.82
N VAL A 32 -10.45 7.05 -0.73
CA VAL A 32 -10.53 8.46 -0.33
C VAL A 32 -11.41 9.19 -1.34
N ASP A 33 -12.21 10.16 -0.88
CA ASP A 33 -13.01 10.97 -1.78
C ASP A 33 -12.10 11.89 -2.61
N VAL A 34 -12.28 11.86 -3.92
CA VAL A 34 -11.43 12.58 -4.88
C VAL A 34 -12.28 13.54 -5.71
N GLU A 35 -11.73 14.71 -6.03
CA GLU A 35 -12.45 15.75 -6.77
C GLU A 35 -12.82 15.35 -8.21
N SER A 36 -12.06 14.42 -8.81
CA SER A 36 -12.25 13.99 -10.19
C SER A 36 -12.07 12.49 -10.33
N TYR A 37 -12.84 11.87 -11.22
CA TYR A 37 -12.82 10.42 -11.49
C TYR A 37 -13.17 9.57 -10.25
N SER A 38 -14.07 10.07 -9.39
CA SER A 38 -14.54 9.31 -8.23
C SER A 38 -15.49 8.18 -8.65
N LEU A 39 -15.33 7.00 -8.03
CA LEU A 39 -16.22 5.84 -8.23
C LEU A 39 -17.66 6.10 -7.77
N SER A 40 -17.89 7.13 -6.95
CA SER A 40 -19.22 7.52 -6.50
C SER A 40 -20.04 8.23 -7.60
N GLU A 41 -19.38 8.72 -8.66
CA GLU A 41 -20.04 9.40 -9.77
C GLU A 41 -20.81 8.41 -10.64
N ARG A 42 -22.13 8.62 -10.83
CA ARG A 42 -22.97 7.70 -11.63
C ARG A 42 -22.50 7.52 -13.08
N ASN A 43 -21.79 8.50 -13.63
CA ASN A 43 -21.29 8.49 -15.01
C ASN A 43 -19.76 8.35 -15.10
N TRP A 44 -19.11 7.80 -14.06
CA TRP A 44 -17.65 7.62 -14.03
C TRP A 44 -17.14 6.88 -15.28
N GLU A 45 -17.89 5.88 -15.78
CA GLU A 45 -17.49 5.05 -16.91
C GLU A 45 -17.39 5.86 -18.20
N GLN A 46 -18.44 6.62 -18.52
CA GLN A 46 -18.46 7.51 -19.69
C GLN A 46 -17.39 8.60 -19.57
N LYS A 47 -17.26 9.24 -18.40
CA LYS A 47 -16.24 10.28 -18.18
C LYS A 47 -14.83 9.75 -18.39
N LEU A 48 -14.54 8.55 -17.86
CA LEU A 48 -13.23 7.93 -17.99
C LEU A 48 -12.94 7.59 -19.46
N GLN A 49 -13.92 7.02 -20.15
CA GLN A 49 -13.81 6.70 -21.59
C GLN A 49 -13.58 7.97 -22.43
N GLU A 50 -14.35 9.04 -22.21
CA GLU A 50 -14.19 10.33 -22.91
C GLU A 50 -12.85 10.99 -22.61
N SER A 51 -12.33 10.85 -21.39
CA SER A 51 -11.05 11.45 -21.00
C SER A 51 -9.83 10.78 -21.65
N GLY A 52 -9.95 9.52 -22.05
CA GLY A 52 -8.84 8.73 -22.60
C GLY A 52 -7.69 8.49 -21.61
N LYS A 53 -7.89 8.67 -20.30
CA LYS A 53 -6.85 8.45 -19.28
C LYS A 53 -6.53 6.98 -19.09
N SER A 54 -5.24 6.67 -19.03
CA SER A 54 -4.75 5.35 -18.65
C SER A 54 -4.92 5.07 -17.16
N LEU A 55 -4.81 3.80 -16.75
CA LEU A 55 -4.76 3.44 -15.33
C LEU A 55 -3.59 4.15 -14.63
N MET A 56 -2.43 4.24 -15.28
CA MET A 56 -1.28 4.94 -14.72
C MET A 56 -1.52 6.44 -14.51
N ASP A 57 -2.27 7.09 -15.42
CA ASP A 57 -2.63 8.51 -15.23
C ASP A 57 -3.51 8.69 -13.99
N LEU A 58 -4.45 7.78 -13.75
CA LEU A 58 -5.29 7.81 -12.55
C LEU A 58 -4.46 7.58 -11.28
N MET A 59 -3.54 6.62 -11.29
CA MET A 59 -2.64 6.37 -10.16
C MET A 59 -1.76 7.58 -9.84
N ARG A 60 -1.30 8.31 -10.86
CA ARG A 60 -0.56 9.58 -10.66
C ARG A 60 -1.42 10.68 -10.04
N LEU A 61 -2.70 10.78 -10.41
CA LEU A 61 -3.63 11.74 -9.81
C LEU A 61 -3.90 11.43 -8.32
N SER A 62 -3.86 10.15 -7.95
CA SER A 62 -4.15 9.72 -6.57
C SER A 62 -2.92 9.58 -5.66
N ALA A 63 -1.70 9.76 -6.19
CA ALA A 63 -0.44 9.47 -5.50
C ALA A 63 -0.20 10.28 -4.22
N ASP A 64 -0.83 11.44 -4.06
CA ASP A 64 -0.64 12.29 -2.88
C ASP A 64 -1.38 11.78 -1.64
N HIS A 65 -2.48 11.03 -1.82
CA HIS A 65 -3.36 10.61 -0.73
C HIS A 65 -3.54 9.10 -0.61
N ASP A 66 -3.06 8.31 -1.58
CA ASP A 66 -3.16 6.85 -1.57
C ASP A 66 -1.77 6.21 -1.73
N LEU A 67 -1.41 5.33 -0.80
CA LEU A 67 -0.09 4.66 -0.79
C LEU A 67 0.10 3.72 -1.97
N ILE A 68 -0.96 3.03 -2.41
CA ILE A 68 -0.89 2.08 -3.52
C ILE A 68 -0.77 2.85 -4.84
N ALA A 69 -1.52 3.93 -5.00
CA ALA A 69 -1.40 4.83 -6.13
C ALA A 69 0.01 5.46 -6.22
N ARG A 70 0.61 5.79 -5.06
CA ARG A 70 2.00 6.25 -4.99
C ARG A 70 2.99 5.18 -5.46
N GLU A 71 2.80 3.93 -5.07
CA GLU A 71 3.67 2.86 -5.58
C GLU A 71 3.52 2.68 -7.09
N TRP A 72 2.31 2.68 -7.62
CA TRP A 72 2.09 2.60 -9.07
C TRP A 72 2.80 3.75 -9.80
N SER A 73 2.55 4.99 -9.37
CA SER A 73 3.10 6.20 -10.01
C SER A 73 4.62 6.33 -9.89
N THR A 74 5.22 5.66 -8.90
CA THR A 74 6.68 5.64 -8.67
C THR A 74 7.33 4.30 -9.04
N TYR A 75 6.62 3.45 -9.79
CA TYR A 75 7.13 2.15 -10.26
C TYR A 75 7.62 1.25 -9.12
N TYR A 76 6.84 1.20 -8.05
CA TYR A 76 7.03 0.37 -6.86
C TYR A 76 8.35 0.65 -6.13
N HIS A 77 8.89 1.87 -6.25
CA HIS A 77 10.20 2.23 -5.71
C HIS A 77 10.32 1.87 -4.22
N ARG A 78 9.29 2.13 -3.41
CA ARG A 78 9.33 1.81 -1.98
C ARG A 78 9.26 0.31 -1.76
N CYS A 79 8.44 -0.43 -2.49
CA CYS A 79 8.38 -1.88 -2.39
C CYS A 79 9.70 -2.55 -2.76
N PHE A 80 10.42 -2.05 -3.77
CA PHE A 80 11.76 -2.56 -4.11
C PHE A 80 12.76 -2.29 -2.98
N ALA A 81 12.79 -1.08 -2.43
CA ALA A 81 13.67 -0.74 -1.32
C ALA A 81 13.35 -1.55 -0.05
N LEU A 82 12.06 -1.69 0.28
CA LEU A 82 11.57 -2.46 1.41
C LEU A 82 11.84 -3.96 1.23
N SER A 83 11.74 -4.47 0.00
CA SER A 83 12.11 -5.84 -0.35
C SER A 83 13.57 -6.15 -0.01
N ASP A 84 14.49 -5.24 -0.37
CA ASP A 84 15.92 -5.39 -0.07
C ASP A 84 16.23 -5.35 1.43
N ARG A 85 15.52 -4.52 2.20
CA ARG A 85 15.66 -4.48 3.66
C ARG A 85 15.04 -5.70 4.33
N MET A 86 13.80 -6.04 3.96
CA MET A 86 13.06 -7.19 4.48
C MET A 86 13.82 -8.50 4.25
N ALA A 87 14.47 -8.68 3.10
CA ALA A 87 15.30 -9.86 2.87
C ALA A 87 16.43 -10.00 3.90
N LYS A 88 17.06 -8.89 4.31
CA LYS A 88 18.11 -8.90 5.35
C LYS A 88 17.53 -9.25 6.71
N GLU A 89 16.43 -8.59 7.09
CA GLU A 89 15.73 -8.87 8.34
C GLU A 89 15.31 -10.35 8.44
N ILE A 90 14.81 -10.94 7.35
CA ILE A 90 14.44 -12.36 7.29
C ILE A 90 15.66 -13.28 7.42
N MET A 91 16.78 -12.93 6.79
CA MET A 91 18.02 -13.72 6.93
C MET A 91 18.59 -13.68 8.35
N GLU A 92 18.45 -12.55 9.05
CA GLU A 92 19.01 -12.34 10.38
C GLU A 92 18.10 -12.89 11.49
N MET A 93 16.79 -12.69 11.37
CA MET A 93 15.81 -12.96 12.44
C MET A 93 14.79 -14.05 12.10
N GLY A 94 14.82 -14.57 10.87
CA GLY A 94 13.86 -15.55 10.36
C GLY A 94 12.62 -14.91 9.75
N LEU A 95 11.84 -15.72 9.03
CA LEU A 95 10.73 -15.27 8.19
C LEU A 95 9.72 -14.37 8.94
N ASN A 96 9.14 -14.89 10.02
CA ASN A 96 8.04 -14.22 10.69
C ASN A 96 8.48 -12.91 11.34
N GLU A 97 9.59 -12.93 12.08
CA GLU A 97 10.11 -11.74 12.76
C GLU A 97 10.57 -10.68 11.75
N GLY A 98 11.30 -11.09 10.70
CA GLY A 98 11.76 -10.16 9.67
C GLY A 98 10.62 -9.48 8.92
N VAL A 99 9.53 -10.20 8.61
CA VAL A 99 8.32 -9.62 8.00
C VAL A 99 7.61 -8.67 8.96
N VAL A 100 7.44 -9.03 10.24
CA VAL A 100 6.78 -8.16 11.24
C VAL A 100 7.57 -6.87 11.45
N ARG A 101 8.89 -6.95 11.57
CA ARG A 101 9.74 -5.75 11.70
C ARG A 101 9.68 -4.87 10.46
N SER A 102 9.69 -5.46 9.27
CA SER A 102 9.52 -4.73 8.01
C SER A 102 8.15 -4.05 7.92
N TYR A 103 7.08 -4.70 8.40
CA TYR A 103 5.75 -4.11 8.49
C TYR A 103 5.72 -2.90 9.42
N LEU A 104 6.30 -3.03 10.62
CA LEU A 104 6.38 -1.92 11.58
C LEU A 104 7.23 -0.76 11.06
N GLU A 105 8.34 -1.04 10.38
CA GLU A 105 9.16 -0.03 9.71
C GLU A 105 8.34 0.73 8.66
N ALA A 106 7.69 0.01 7.75
CA ALA A 106 6.88 0.63 6.71
C ALA A 106 5.70 1.45 7.29
N LEU A 107 5.05 0.95 8.33
CA LEU A 107 3.95 1.66 8.99
C LEU A 107 4.42 2.90 9.74
N ALA A 108 5.62 2.86 10.32
CA ALA A 108 6.22 3.99 11.04
C ALA A 108 6.67 5.11 10.10
N GLU A 109 7.20 4.77 8.92
CA GLU A 109 7.72 5.73 7.94
C GLU A 109 6.62 6.59 7.30
N VAL A 110 5.49 6.00 6.94
CA VAL A 110 4.41 6.70 6.21
C VAL A 110 3.04 6.29 6.76
N PRO A 111 2.17 7.26 7.13
CA PRO A 111 0.81 6.97 7.59
C PRO A 111 0.01 6.16 6.59
N ASP A 112 -0.73 5.17 7.09
CA ASP A 112 -1.54 4.28 6.27
C ASP A 112 -2.75 5.00 5.66
N SER A 113 -2.91 4.89 4.32
CA SER A 113 -3.99 5.56 3.59
C SER A 113 -5.38 5.03 3.93
N LEU A 114 -5.57 3.75 4.25
CA LEU A 114 -6.87 3.22 4.67
C LEU A 114 -7.23 3.66 6.08
N VAL A 115 -6.26 3.71 6.99
CA VAL A 115 -6.48 4.29 8.32
C VAL A 115 -6.84 5.76 8.21
N GLN A 116 -6.12 6.53 7.38
CA GLN A 116 -6.42 7.94 7.14
C GLN A 116 -7.82 8.13 6.54
N ALA A 117 -8.20 7.33 5.53
CA ALA A 117 -9.50 7.42 4.89
C ALA A 117 -10.66 7.15 5.87
N LYS A 118 -10.49 6.18 6.78
CA LYS A 118 -11.54 5.75 7.71
C LYS A 118 -11.57 6.54 9.03
N PHE A 119 -10.41 6.94 9.55
CA PHE A 119 -10.26 7.52 10.90
C PHE A 119 -9.57 8.90 10.93
N GLY A 120 -9.14 9.41 9.77
CA GLY A 120 -8.48 10.70 9.63
C GLY A 120 -6.97 10.66 9.90
N ILE A 121 -6.28 11.71 9.45
CA ILE A 121 -4.81 11.81 9.48
C ILE A 121 -4.23 11.71 10.90
N ARG A 122 -4.90 12.22 11.92
CA ARG A 122 -4.42 12.17 13.31
C ARG A 122 -4.33 10.73 13.81
N ALA A 123 -5.32 9.89 13.50
CA ALA A 123 -5.30 8.47 13.84
C ALA A 123 -4.17 7.75 13.11
N ALA A 124 -4.03 8.00 11.80
CA ALA A 124 -2.96 7.39 11.00
C ALA A 124 -1.56 7.75 11.52
N LEU A 125 -1.32 9.02 11.87
CA LEU A 125 -0.05 9.47 12.48
C LEU A 125 0.21 8.81 13.84
N GLU A 126 -0.82 8.64 14.68
CA GLU A 126 -0.66 7.98 15.97
C GLU A 126 -0.34 6.49 15.80
N VAL A 127 -0.95 5.82 14.82
CA VAL A 127 -0.60 4.44 14.46
C VAL A 127 0.86 4.35 14.02
N SER A 128 1.33 5.21 13.12
CA SER A 128 2.73 5.25 12.68
C SER A 128 3.70 5.50 13.84
N ARG A 129 3.37 6.45 14.73
CA ARG A 129 4.19 6.74 15.91
C ARG A 129 4.33 5.51 16.82
N ARG A 130 3.22 4.79 17.07
CA ARG A 130 3.23 3.58 17.89
C ARG A 130 3.93 2.41 17.20
N ALA A 131 3.82 2.28 15.89
CA ALA A 131 4.59 1.30 15.12
C ALA A 131 6.09 1.54 15.26
N GLY A 132 6.53 2.81 15.23
CA GLY A 132 7.93 3.16 15.48
C GLY A 132 8.43 2.84 16.89
N LEU A 133 7.57 2.95 17.91
CA LEU A 133 7.89 2.49 19.27
C LEU A 133 7.95 0.96 19.34
N ALA A 134 6.99 0.26 18.75
CA ALA A 134 6.95 -1.20 18.71
C ALA A 134 8.15 -1.80 17.96
N LEU A 135 8.66 -1.11 16.93
CA LEU A 135 9.85 -1.53 16.20
C LEU A 135 11.13 -1.53 17.07
N GLN A 136 11.20 -0.64 18.06
CA GLN A 136 12.33 -0.55 19.00
C GLN A 136 12.31 -1.66 20.05
N ASP A 137 11.18 -2.34 20.23
CA ASP A 137 11.05 -3.45 21.17
C ASP A 137 11.69 -4.73 20.58
N PRO A 138 12.76 -5.27 21.20
CA PRO A 138 13.40 -6.48 20.71
C PRO A 138 12.50 -7.72 20.83
N THR A 139 11.47 -7.73 21.69
CA THR A 139 10.63 -8.92 21.91
C THR A 139 9.34 -8.94 21.06
N LEU A 140 9.03 -7.85 20.36
CA LEU A 140 7.75 -7.65 19.64
C LEU A 140 6.50 -7.73 20.54
N GLU A 141 6.65 -7.59 21.87
CA GLU A 141 5.51 -7.49 22.78
C GLU A 141 4.71 -6.21 22.52
N GLU A 142 5.39 -5.09 22.28
CA GLU A 142 4.75 -3.82 21.94
C GLU A 142 4.01 -3.89 20.60
N ALA A 143 4.51 -4.68 19.65
CA ALA A 143 3.81 -4.94 18.39
C ALA A 143 2.51 -5.71 18.64
N SER A 144 2.54 -6.72 19.52
CA SER A 144 1.35 -7.49 19.89
C SER A 144 0.32 -6.64 20.65
N ARG A 145 0.77 -5.73 21.53
CA ARG A 145 -0.11 -4.77 22.23
C ARG A 145 -0.71 -3.76 21.26
N LEU A 146 0.07 -3.29 20.30
CA LEU A 146 -0.42 -2.41 19.24
C LEU A 146 -1.51 -3.11 18.44
N ASP A 147 -1.24 -4.30 17.91
CA ASP A 147 -2.20 -5.07 17.11
C ASP A 147 -3.53 -5.28 17.84
N LYS A 148 -3.48 -5.71 19.12
CA LYS A 148 -4.69 -5.86 19.93
C LYS A 148 -5.50 -4.58 20.06
N ASP A 149 -4.86 -3.44 20.33
CA ASP A 149 -5.54 -2.14 20.45
C ASP A 149 -6.11 -1.66 19.11
N LEU A 150 -5.43 -1.92 18.00
CA LEU A 150 -5.95 -1.60 16.66
C LEU A 150 -7.19 -2.45 16.35
N LEU A 151 -7.16 -3.75 16.65
CA LEU A 151 -8.29 -4.65 16.51
C LEU A 151 -9.50 -4.21 17.35
N GLU A 152 -9.29 -3.85 18.63
CA GLU A 152 -10.36 -3.36 19.51
C GLU A 152 -11.01 -2.07 18.99
N LYS A 153 -10.27 -1.27 18.22
CA LYS A 153 -10.75 -0.01 17.60
C LYS A 153 -11.21 -0.17 16.16
N ASP A 154 -11.17 -1.38 15.60
CA ASP A 154 -11.46 -1.68 14.19
C ASP A 154 -10.59 -0.84 13.22
N ILE A 155 -9.35 -0.54 13.63
CA ILE A 155 -8.33 0.15 12.85
C ILE A 155 -7.48 -0.89 12.14
N ASN A 156 -7.45 -0.83 10.80
CA ASN A 156 -6.67 -1.76 9.98
C ASN A 156 -5.71 -0.96 9.06
N PRO A 157 -4.39 -1.01 9.31
CA PRO A 157 -3.39 -0.46 8.39
C PRO A 157 -3.14 -1.40 7.20
N GLY A 158 -4.18 -1.52 6.36
CA GLY A 158 -4.23 -2.46 5.25
C GLY A 158 -3.35 -2.08 4.06
N SER A 159 -3.20 -0.78 3.75
CA SER A 159 -2.32 -0.37 2.64
C SER A 159 -0.86 -0.71 2.94
N THR A 160 -0.46 -0.65 4.20
CA THR A 160 0.86 -1.09 4.66
C THR A 160 1.01 -2.61 4.51
N ALA A 161 -0.05 -3.38 4.80
CA ALA A 161 -0.03 -4.83 4.58
C ALA A 161 0.15 -5.17 3.09
N ASP A 162 -0.53 -4.44 2.19
CA ASP A 162 -0.39 -4.59 0.74
C ASP A 162 1.04 -4.29 0.26
N LEU A 163 1.69 -3.25 0.80
CA LEU A 163 3.09 -2.94 0.54
C LEU A 163 4.03 -4.08 0.96
N ILE A 164 3.77 -4.68 2.12
CA ILE A 164 4.56 -5.81 2.63
C ILE A 164 4.37 -7.04 1.75
N ALA A 165 3.15 -7.33 1.33
CA ALA A 165 2.87 -8.43 0.40
C ALA A 165 3.62 -8.24 -0.94
N ALA A 166 3.56 -7.04 -1.52
CA ALA A 166 4.28 -6.72 -2.75
C ALA A 166 5.80 -6.81 -2.58
N SER A 167 6.35 -6.30 -1.47
CA SER A 167 7.78 -6.32 -1.17
C SER A 167 8.31 -7.73 -0.95
N LEU A 168 7.54 -8.58 -0.24
CA LEU A 168 7.86 -9.97 -0.03
C LEU A 168 7.82 -10.75 -1.36
N PHE A 169 6.82 -10.49 -2.20
CA PHE A 169 6.76 -11.08 -3.54
C PHE A 169 7.98 -10.71 -4.40
N ILE A 170 8.38 -9.44 -4.40
CA ILE A 170 9.61 -8.99 -5.07
C ILE A 170 10.83 -9.72 -4.49
N ALA A 171 10.92 -9.90 -3.17
CA ALA A 171 12.05 -10.58 -2.54
C ALA A 171 12.14 -12.04 -2.97
N LEU A 172 10.99 -12.73 -3.03
CA LEU A 172 10.88 -14.12 -3.49
C LEU A 172 11.31 -14.26 -4.96
N LEU A 173 10.87 -13.35 -5.84
CA LEU A 173 11.29 -13.33 -7.24
C LEU A 173 12.79 -13.04 -7.39
N ARG A 174 13.37 -12.25 -6.47
CA ARG A 174 14.81 -11.94 -6.41
C ARG A 174 15.64 -13.01 -5.69
N GLY A 175 15.02 -14.13 -5.32
CA GLY A 175 15.73 -15.31 -4.83
C GLY A 175 15.79 -15.45 -3.31
N LEU A 176 14.98 -14.72 -2.54
CA LEU A 176 14.83 -14.97 -1.11
C LEU A 176 14.46 -16.45 -0.88
N ARG A 177 15.15 -17.07 0.06
CA ARG A 177 14.92 -18.44 0.57
C ARG A 177 15.01 -18.37 2.09
N PHE A 178 14.18 -19.13 2.79
CA PHE A 178 14.09 -19.19 4.25
C PHE A 178 13.71 -20.60 4.69
#